data_AF-A0A7V3JQ82-F1
#
_entry.id   AF-A0A7V3JQ82-F1
#
_cell.length_a   1.000
_cell.length_b   1.000
_cell.length_c   1.000
_cell.angle_alpha   90.00
_cell.angle_beta   90.00
_cell.angle_gamma   90.00
#
_symmetry.space_group_name_H-M   'P 1'
#
loop_
_entity.id
_entity.type
_entity.pdbx_description
1 polymer ?
#
loop_
_entity_poly.entity_id
_entity_poly.type
_entity_poly.pdbx_seq_one_letter_code
_entity_poly.pdbx_strand_id
1 'polypeptide(L)' 'YLTDHPGVVYFAVGSRAEDLHWPVSDARFDVALHLVFASRQAHDEYQESPRHQQFLEENESSWAEVRVFDAYVEQ' A
#
# COMPACT_ATOMS: atom_id res chain seq x y z
N TYR A 1 -5.05 8.92 -6.73
CA TYR A 1 -5.78 8.42 -5.56
C TYR A 1 -4.91 8.27 -4.32
N LEU A 2 -3.76 7.59 -4.41
CA LEU A 2 -3.02 7.11 -3.23
C LEU A 2 -1.82 7.99 -2.81
N THR A 3 -1.41 8.96 -3.62
CA THR A 3 -0.26 9.85 -3.35
C THR A 3 -0.69 11.24 -2.88
N ASP A 4 0.25 11.98 -2.27
CA ASP A 4 0.11 13.37 -1.80
C ASP A 4 -0.99 13.55 -0.74
N HIS A 5 -1.15 12.56 0.14
CA HIS A 5 -2.01 12.71 1.31
C HIS A 5 -1.25 13.37 2.46
N PRO A 6 -1.90 14.25 3.25
CA PRO A 6 -1.31 14.82 4.45
C PRO A 6 -0.69 13.74 5.35
N GLY A 7 0.56 13.95 5.75
CA GLY A 7 1.27 13.04 6.65
C GLY A 7 1.82 11.75 6.01
N VAL A 8 1.66 11.54 4.69
CA VAL A 8 2.45 10.53 3.96
C VAL A 8 3.86 11.06 3.76
N VAL A 9 4.86 10.35 4.30
CA VAL A 9 6.29 10.71 4.20
C VAL A 9 7.05 9.87 3.18
N TYR A 10 6.48 8.75 2.75
CA TYR A 10 6.99 7.93 1.67
C TYR A 10 5.84 7.26 0.91
N PHE A 11 5.96 7.25 -0.42
CA PHE A 11 5.04 6.58 -1.32
C PHE A 11 5.84 5.88 -2.42
N ALA A 12 5.56 4.60 -2.65
CA ALA A 12 6.05 3.89 -3.82
C ALA A 12 5.05 2.81 -4.27
N VAL A 13 5.03 2.56 -5.57
CA VAL A 13 4.28 1.46 -6.18
C VAL A 13 5.17 0.75 -7.19
N GLY A 14 5.06 -0.57 -7.29
CA GLY A 14 5.82 -1.35 -8.26
C GLY A 14 5.19 -2.70 -8.55
N SER A 15 5.52 -3.26 -9.71
CA SER A 15 5.20 -4.66 -10.04
C SER A 15 6.12 -5.60 -9.29
N ARG A 16 5.68 -6.84 -9.07
CA ARG A 16 6.53 -7.91 -8.52
C ARG A 16 7.80 -8.06 -9.36
N ALA A 17 8.94 -8.17 -8.69
CA ALA A 17 10.21 -8.52 -9.33
C ALA A 17 10.21 -10.01 -9.70
N GLU A 18 9.75 -10.33 -10.91
CA GLU A 18 9.56 -11.71 -11.36
C GLU A 18 10.86 -12.49 -11.54
N ASP A 19 12.01 -11.83 -11.55
CA ASP A 19 13.34 -12.42 -11.66
C ASP A 19 13.95 -12.82 -10.29
N LEU A 20 13.32 -12.41 -9.17
CA LEU A 20 13.77 -12.73 -7.82
C LEU A 20 12.97 -13.90 -7.23
N HIS A 21 13.67 -15.00 -6.91
CA HIS A 21 13.05 -16.26 -6.46
C HIS A 21 13.69 -16.84 -5.20
N TRP A 22 13.87 -16.02 -4.16
CA TRP A 22 14.40 -16.51 -2.89
C TRP A 22 13.37 -17.42 -2.19
N PRO A 23 13.77 -18.55 -1.57
CA PRO A 23 12.83 -19.46 -0.92
C PRO A 23 11.98 -18.85 0.20
N VAL A 24 12.45 -17.72 0.76
CA VAL A 24 11.77 -16.98 1.85
C VAL A 24 10.91 -15.82 1.34
N SER A 25 11.00 -15.48 0.06
CA SER A 25 10.21 -14.39 -0.53
C SER A 25 8.78 -14.84 -0.78
N ASP A 26 7.84 -13.98 -0.41
CA ASP A 26 6.48 -14.13 -0.93
C ASP A 26 6.46 -13.76 -2.42
N ALA A 27 5.83 -14.60 -3.23
CA ALA A 27 5.70 -14.39 -4.67
C ALA A 27 4.23 -14.37 -5.13
N ARG A 28 3.27 -14.42 -4.21
CA ARG A 28 1.83 -14.46 -4.49
C ARG A 28 1.23 -13.05 -4.48
N PHE A 29 1.74 -12.19 -5.35
CA PHE A 29 1.22 -10.84 -5.60
C PHE A 29 1.72 -10.34 -6.96
N ASP A 30 1.02 -9.37 -7.55
CA ASP A 30 1.41 -8.75 -8.83
C ASP A 30 1.89 -7.31 -8.66
N VAL A 31 1.32 -6.59 -7.69
CA VAL A 31 1.59 -5.18 -7.40
C VAL A 31 1.90 -5.01 -5.91
N ALA A 32 2.90 -4.20 -5.59
CA ALA A 32 3.24 -3.80 -4.24
C ALA A 32 3.05 -2.29 -4.06
N LEU A 33 2.31 -1.90 -3.02
CA LEU A 33 2.12 -0.52 -2.58
C LEU A 33 2.84 -0.32 -1.25
N HIS A 34 3.68 0.71 -1.18
CA HIS A 34 4.43 1.09 0.02
C HIS A 34 4.02 2.49 0.44
N LEU A 35 3.62 2.61 1.71
CA LEU A 35 3.26 3.87 2.34
C LEU A 35 3.97 3.94 3.69
N VAL A 36 4.58 5.07 3.98
CA VAL A 36 5.03 5.40 5.34
C VAL A 36 4.33 6.69 5.75
N PHE A 37 3.74 6.65 6.93
CA PHE A 37 3.02 7.78 7.52
C PHE A 37 3.82 8.37 8.68
N ALA A 38 3.74 9.68 8.86
CA ALA A 38 4.37 10.39 9.97
C ALA A 38 3.78 9.99 11.34
N SER A 39 2.54 9.49 11.35
CA SER A 39 1.85 9.09 12.58
C SER A 39 0.72 8.11 12.27
N ARG A 40 0.22 7.45 13.34
CA ARG A 40 -1.02 6.65 13.28
C ARG A 40 -2.23 7.47 12.83
N GLN A 41 -2.33 8.72 13.30
CA GLN A 41 -3.42 9.61 12.90
C GLN A 41 -3.41 9.88 11.40
N ALA A 42 -2.24 10.17 10.81
CA ALA A 42 -2.13 10.40 9.36
C ALA A 42 -2.50 9.15 8.54
N HIS A 43 -2.14 7.96 9.04
CA HIS A 43 -2.61 6.70 8.46
C HIS A 43 -4.14 6.60 8.48
N ASP A 44 -4.77 6.87 9.63
CA ASP A 44 -6.22 6.72 9.77
C ASP A 44 -6.97 7.75 8.90
N GLU A 45 -6.49 9.00 8.83
CA GLU A 45 -7.03 10.04 7.93
C GLU A 45 -6.87 9.67 6.44
N TYR A 46 -5.78 9.01 6.07
CA TYR A 46 -5.58 8.49 4.70
C TYR A 46 -6.64 7.45 4.34
N GLN A 47 -6.93 6.50 5.24
CA GLN A 47 -7.89 5.42 5.00
C GLN A 47 -9.29 5.98 4.72
N GLU A 48 -9.71 7.01 5.45
CA GLU A 48 -11.02 7.63 5.29
C GLU A 48 -11.08 8.68 4.17
N SER A 49 -9.94 9.05 3.58
CA SER A 49 -9.88 10.12 2.60
C SER A 49 -10.75 9.82 1.36
N PRO A 50 -11.47 10.81 0.81
CA PRO A 50 -12.32 10.58 -0.37
C PRO A 50 -11.57 10.01 -1.58
N ARG A 51 -10.29 10.41 -1.76
CA ARG A 51 -9.45 9.89 -2.85
C ARG A 51 -9.06 8.43 -2.64
N HIS A 52 -8.91 7.97 -1.40
CA HIS A 52 -8.66 6.56 -1.11
C HIS A 52 -9.92 5.73 -1.32
N GLN A 53 -11.06 6.20 -0.81
CA GLN A 53 -12.36 5.54 -1.00
C GLN A 53 -12.71 5.39 -2.50
N GLN A 54 -12.51 6.44 -3.29
CA GLN A 54 -12.71 6.37 -4.75
C GLN A 54 -11.82 5.31 -5.41
N PHE A 55 -10.59 5.10 -4.94
CA PHE A 55 -9.73 4.04 -5.49
C PHE A 55 -10.26 2.65 -5.17
N LEU A 56 -10.76 2.42 -3.96
CA LEU A 56 -11.40 1.15 -3.62
C LEU A 56 -12.60 0.90 -4.52
N GLU A 57 -13.51 1.87 -4.62
CA GLU A 57 -14.72 1.77 -5.47
C GLU A 57 -14.38 1.44 -6.93
N GLU A 58 -13.34 2.05 -7.49
CA GLU A 58 -12.95 1.86 -8.89
C GLU A 58 -12.16 0.56 -9.15
N ASN A 59 -11.47 0.01 -8.15
CA ASN A 59 -10.46 -1.03 -8.38
C ASN A 59 -10.68 -2.33 -7.59
N GLU A 60 -11.39 -2.32 -6.45
CA GLU A 60 -11.44 -3.48 -5.54
C GLU A 60 -12.01 -4.74 -6.21
N SER A 61 -12.98 -4.56 -7.11
CA SER A 61 -13.59 -5.64 -7.88
C SER A 61 -12.64 -6.35 -8.83
N SER A 62 -11.50 -5.73 -9.17
CA SER A 62 -10.49 -6.31 -10.06
C SER A 62 -9.47 -7.18 -9.33
N TRP A 63 -9.43 -7.15 -8.00
CA TRP A 63 -8.40 -7.81 -7.21
C TRP A 63 -8.81 -9.24 -6.86
N ALA A 64 -7.93 -10.20 -7.15
CA ALA A 64 -8.13 -11.59 -6.72
C ALA A 64 -7.85 -11.77 -5.23
N GLU A 65 -6.86 -11.07 -4.69
CA GLU A 65 -6.43 -11.12 -3.29
C GLU A 65 -5.76 -9.79 -2.91
N VAL A 66 -5.96 -9.36 -1.65
CA VAL A 66 -5.25 -8.22 -1.06
C VAL A 66 -4.72 -8.62 0.30
N ARG A 67 -3.45 -8.28 0.57
CA ARG A 67 -2.81 -8.50 1.86
C ARG A 67 -2.13 -7.20 2.29
N VAL A 68 -2.43 -6.77 3.52
CA VAL A 68 -1.92 -5.53 4.11
C VAL A 68 -1.08 -5.88 5.32
N PHE A 69 0.09 -5.24 5.44
CA PHE A 69 1.02 -5.45 6.53
C PHE A 69 1.32 -4.11 7.20
N ASP A 70 0.65 -3.84 8.31
CA ASP A 70 0.87 -2.63 9.09
C ASP A 70 1.96 -2.85 10.14
N ALA A 71 2.96 -1.96 10.16
CA ALA A 71 4.04 -1.98 11.14
C ALA A 71 4.44 -0.56 11.53
N TYR A 72 4.79 -0.38 12.81
CA TYR A 72 5.53 0.81 13.24
C TYR A 72 6.98 0.67 12.79
N VAL A 73 7.49 1.68 12.08
CA VAL A 73 8.86 1.67 11.57
C VAL A 73 9.80 2.19 12.65
N GLU A 74 10.77 1.38 13.04
CA GLU A 74 11.87 1.72 13.94
C GLU A 74 13.18 1.63 13.16
N GLN A 75 14.16 2.49 13.47
CA GLN A 75 15.50 2.49 12.88
C GLN A 75 16.55 2.04 13.90
#